data_AF-A0A956B9V9-F1
#
_entry.id   AF-A0A956B9V9-F1
#
_cell.length_a   1.000
_cell.length_b   1.000
_cell.length_c   1.000
_cell.angle_alpha   90.00
_cell.angle_beta   90.00
_cell.angle_gamma   90.00
#
_symmetry.space_group_name_H-M   'P 1'
#
loop_
_entity.id
_entity.type
_entity.pdbx_description
1 polymer ?
#
loop_
_entity_poly.entity_id
_entity_poly.type
_entity_poly.pdbx_seq_one_letter_code
_entity_poly.pdbx_strand_id
1 'polypeptide(L)'
;MSEHDHDHHHDHDHDHPRLTVAELRVRALESLLVEKGLVDRPALDALIDLYETKVGPRNGAQVVARAWIDPAYKAWLLRDATAAIAEM
;
A
#
# COMPACT_ATOMS: atom_id res chain seq x y z
N MET A 1 58.74 -23.45 -8.65
CA MET A 1 57.76 -24.16 -9.50
C MET A 1 57.07 -25.17 -8.60
N SER A 2 55.83 -25.03 -8.15
CA SER A 2 54.73 -24.16 -8.54
C SER A 2 53.83 -23.99 -7.31
N GLU A 3 53.35 -22.77 -7.09
CA GLU A 3 52.25 -22.48 -6.15
C GLU A 3 50.96 -23.15 -6.67
N HIS A 4 50.17 -23.69 -5.75
CA HIS A 4 48.74 -23.91 -5.99
C HIS A 4 47.95 -23.23 -4.89
N ASP A 5 47.52 -22.04 -5.28
CA ASP A 5 46.53 -21.19 -4.65
C ASP A 5 45.20 -21.94 -4.63
N HIS A 6 44.65 -22.17 -3.44
CA HIS A 6 43.29 -22.65 -3.29
C HIS A 6 42.38 -21.44 -3.11
N ASP A 7 41.96 -20.89 -4.24
CA ASP A 7 40.85 -19.95 -4.34
C ASP A 7 39.58 -20.65 -3.82
N HIS A 8 39.25 -20.42 -2.55
CA HIS A 8 37.93 -20.72 -2.01
C HIS A 8 36.97 -19.63 -2.51
N HIS A 9 36.36 -19.89 -3.66
CA HIS A 9 35.25 -19.09 -4.16
C HIS A 9 34.08 -19.21 -3.18
N HIS A 10 33.89 -18.19 -2.36
CA HIS A 10 32.68 -18.01 -1.56
C HIS A 10 31.53 -17.67 -2.51
N ASP A 11 30.83 -18.70 -2.96
CA ASP A 11 29.54 -18.54 -3.65
C ASP A 11 28.53 -18.08 -2.58
N HIS A 12 28.45 -16.76 -2.40
CA HIS A 12 27.37 -16.13 -1.67
C HIS A 12 26.13 -16.21 -2.55
N ASP A 13 25.46 -17.37 -2.52
CA ASP A 13 24.11 -17.51 -3.04
C ASP A 13 23.23 -16.57 -2.22
N HIS A 14 23.02 -15.36 -2.75
CA HIS A 14 22.19 -14.35 -2.14
C HIS A 14 20.77 -14.90 -2.13
N ASP A 15 20.35 -15.35 -0.95
CA ASP A 15 19.02 -15.81 -0.58
C ASP A 15 18.02 -14.64 -0.64
N HIS A 16 17.88 -14.03 -1.82
CA HIS A 16 16.83 -13.09 -2.12
C HIS A 16 15.53 -13.90 -2.19
N PRO A 17 14.48 -13.53 -1.42
CA PRO A 17 13.19 -14.19 -1.52
C PRO A 17 12.76 -14.16 -2.97
N ARG A 18 12.69 -15.34 -3.61
CA ARG A 18 12.18 -15.43 -4.98
C ARG A 18 10.74 -14.94 -4.93
N LEU A 19 10.46 -13.90 -5.72
CA LEU A 19 9.11 -13.39 -5.88
C LEU A 19 8.16 -14.56 -6.18
N THR A 20 7.04 -14.57 -5.47
CA THR A 20 5.93 -15.46 -5.76
C THR A 20 5.45 -15.25 -7.19
N VAL A 21 4.77 -16.26 -7.74
CA VAL A 21 4.15 -16.15 -9.06
C VAL A 21 3.18 -14.97 -9.13
N ALA A 22 2.51 -14.63 -8.01
CA ALA A 22 1.62 -13.49 -7.92
C ALA A 22 2.39 -12.16 -8.04
N GLU A 23 3.47 -11.98 -7.26
CA GLU A 23 4.29 -10.76 -7.31
C GLU A 23 4.93 -10.57 -8.70
N LEU A 24 5.40 -11.66 -9.34
CA LEU A 24 5.92 -11.60 -10.71
C LEU A 24 4.85 -11.13 -11.70
N ARG A 25 3.62 -11.62 -11.57
CA ARG A 25 2.50 -11.21 -12.43
C ARG A 25 2.12 -9.74 -12.20
N VAL A 26 2.08 -9.29 -10.94
CA VAL A 26 1.81 -7.88 -10.60
C VAL A 26 2.87 -6.98 -11.22
N ARG A 27 4.15 -7.32 -11.07
CA ARG A 27 5.25 -6.53 -11.63
C ARG A 27 5.23 -6.49 -13.16
N ALA A 28 4.93 -7.62 -13.81
CA ALA A 28 4.82 -7.68 -15.26
C ALA A 28 3.64 -6.82 -15.78
N LEU A 29 2.50 -6.85 -15.09
CA LEU A 29 1.33 -6.04 -15.43
C LEU A 29 1.64 -4.55 -15.25
N GLU A 30 2.22 -4.16 -14.11
CA GLU A 30 2.58 -2.77 -13.83
C GLU A 30 3.55 -2.23 -14.90
N SER A 31 4.61 -2.99 -15.22
CA SER A 31 5.60 -2.60 -16.23
C SER A 31 4.95 -2.37 -17.60
N LEU A 32 4.07 -3.30 -18.03
CA LEU A 32 3.37 -3.20 -19.31
C LEU A 32 2.43 -1.99 -19.39
N LEU A 33 1.72 -1.68 -18.30
CA LEU A 33 0.78 -0.56 -18.27
C LEU A 33 1.48 0.80 -18.24
N VAL A 34 2.62 0.88 -17.53
CA VAL A 34 3.49 2.07 -17.52
C VAL A 34 4.13 2.28 -18.89
N GLU A 35 4.66 1.23 -19.52
CA GLU A 35 5.25 1.31 -20.86
C GLU A 35 4.24 1.81 -21.91
N LYS A 36 2.98 1.38 -21.79
CA LYS A 36 1.89 1.84 -22.66
C LYS A 36 1.36 3.24 -22.32
N GLY A 37 1.89 3.90 -21.28
CA GLY A 37 1.42 5.21 -20.82
C GLY A 37 0.00 5.21 -20.25
N LEU A 38 -0.53 4.04 -19.86
CA LEU A 38 -1.87 3.90 -19.30
C LEU A 38 -1.90 4.12 -17.78
N VAL A 39 -0.75 3.99 -17.13
CA VAL A 39 -0.57 4.20 -15.69
C VAL A 39 0.64 5.09 -15.46
N ASP A 40 0.48 6.08 -14.60
CA ASP A 40 1.57 6.89 -14.06
C ASP A 40 2.06 6.29 -12.74
N ARG A 41 3.36 6.00 -12.64
CA ARG A 41 3.92 5.33 -11.45
C ARG A 41 3.84 6.19 -10.18
N PRO A 42 4.19 7.50 -10.21
CA PRO A 42 3.95 8.40 -9.08
C PRO A 42 2.48 8.42 -8.60
N ALA A 43 1.51 8.37 -9.52
CA ALA A 43 0.10 8.28 -9.14
C ALA A 43 -0.23 6.96 -8.41
N LEU A 44 0.39 5.84 -8.80
CA LEU A 44 0.23 4.56 -8.11
C LEU A 44 0.83 4.62 -6.70
N ASP A 45 2.02 5.19 -6.55
CA ASP A 45 2.68 5.35 -5.24
C ASP A 45 1.83 6.22 -4.30
N ALA A 46 1.22 7.30 -4.81
CA ALA A 46 0.31 8.15 -4.04
C ALA A 46 -0.96 7.39 -3.59
N LEU A 47 -1.47 6.48 -4.43
CA LEU A 47 -2.62 5.64 -4.08
C LEU A 47 -2.26 4.65 -2.96
N ILE A 48 -1.05 4.08 -3.00
CA ILE A 48 -0.56 3.20 -1.94
C ILE A 48 -0.45 3.98 -0.62
N ASP A 49 0.22 5.14 -0.61
CA ASP A 49 0.35 5.96 0.59
C ASP A 49 -1.02 6.37 1.17
N LEU A 50 -1.99 6.70 0.32
CA LEU A 50 -3.34 7.03 0.75
C LEU A 50 -3.95 5.89 1.60
N TYR A 51 -3.86 4.65 1.13
CA TYR A 51 -4.44 3.51 1.82
C TYR A 51 -3.59 2.99 2.99
N GLU A 52 -2.27 3.20 2.96
CA GLU A 52 -1.41 2.84 4.07
C GLU A 52 -1.50 3.83 5.24
N THR A 53 -1.66 5.13 4.95
CA THR A 53 -1.47 6.17 5.97
C THR A 53 -2.69 7.04 6.25
N LYS A 54 -3.59 7.24 5.28
CA LYS A 54 -4.72 8.19 5.42
C LYS A 54 -6.07 7.50 5.58
N VAL A 55 -6.28 6.38 4.90
CA VAL A 55 -7.51 5.60 4.98
C VAL A 55 -7.33 4.51 6.03
N GLY A 56 -8.03 4.64 7.16
CA GLY A 56 -7.94 3.62 8.19
C GLY A 56 -9.00 3.75 9.29
N PRO A 57 -9.00 2.80 10.25
CA PRO A 57 -10.01 2.72 11.30
C PRO A 57 -10.13 3.98 12.17
N ARG A 58 -9.05 4.78 12.24
CA ARG A 58 -9.01 6.03 13.03
C ARG A 58 -10.05 7.05 12.56
N ASN A 59 -10.33 7.12 11.26
CA ASN A 59 -11.34 8.04 10.70
C ASN A 59 -12.73 7.64 11.24
N GLY A 60 -13.05 6.35 11.23
CA GLY A 60 -14.31 5.83 11.80
C GLY A 60 -14.40 6.04 13.31
N ALA A 61 -13.29 5.88 14.04
CA ALA A 61 -13.26 6.14 15.48
C ALA A 61 -13.59 7.61 15.80
N GLN A 62 -13.11 8.57 15.00
CA GLN A 62 -13.43 9.98 15.15
C GLN A 62 -14.92 10.26 14.89
N VAL A 63 -15.49 9.66 13.84
CA VAL A 63 -16.94 9.73 13.54
C VAL A 63 -17.76 9.26 14.73
N VAL A 64 -17.43 8.09 15.28
CA VAL A 64 -18.15 7.50 16.42
C VAL A 64 -18.00 8.35 17.67
N ALA A 65 -16.79 8.84 17.97
CA ALA A 65 -16.54 9.68 19.13
C ALA A 65 -17.38 10.96 19.09
N ARG A 66 -17.47 11.62 17.92
CA ARG A 66 -18.34 12.79 17.73
C ARG A 66 -19.81 12.44 17.94
N ALA A 67 -20.27 11.34 17.37
CA ALA A 67 -21.66 10.89 17.53
C ALA A 67 -22.04 10.55 18.98
N TRP A 68 -21.09 10.26 19.87
CA TRP A 68 -21.36 10.05 21.29
C TRP A 68 -21.63 11.34 22.05
N ILE A 69 -20.97 12.44 21.68
CA ILE A 69 -21.08 13.73 22.39
C ILE A 69 -22.01 14.73 21.70
N ASP A 70 -22.36 14.49 20.44
CA ASP A 70 -23.23 15.33 19.62
C ASP A 70 -24.46 14.53 19.13
N PRO A 71 -25.60 14.62 19.83
CA PRO A 71 -26.83 13.93 19.45
C PRO A 71 -27.38 14.38 18.09
N ALA A 72 -27.15 15.64 17.68
CA ALA A 72 -27.61 16.15 16.40
C ALA A 72 -26.78 15.56 15.26
N TYR A 73 -25.45 15.51 15.42
CA TYR A 73 -24.57 14.80 14.49
C TYR A 73 -24.91 13.32 14.43
N LYS A 74 -25.18 12.65 15.55
CA LYS A 74 -25.62 11.24 15.55
C LYS A 74 -26.92 11.05 14.76
N ALA A 75 -27.92 11.89 14.98
CA ALA A 75 -29.18 11.81 14.24
C ALA A 75 -28.97 12.04 12.75
N TRP A 76 -28.09 12.98 12.38
CA TRP A 76 -27.72 13.23 10.99
C TRP A 76 -26.98 12.03 10.38
N LEU A 77 -25.95 11.51 11.06
CA LEU A 77 -25.15 10.36 10.62
C LEU A 77 -26.03 9.12 10.36
N LEU A 78 -27.04 8.86 11.19
CA LEU A 78 -27.97 7.75 11.00
C LEU A 78 -28.96 7.97 9.85
N ARG A 79 -29.26 9.21 9.50
CA ARG A 79 -30.14 9.57 8.37
C ARG A 79 -29.38 9.58 7.04
N ASP A 80 -28.18 10.14 7.03
CA ASP A 80 -27.33 10.32 5.86
C ASP A 80 -25.86 10.29 6.28
N ALA A 81 -25.28 9.09 6.26
CA ALA A 81 -23.92 8.87 6.70
C ALA A 81 -22.90 9.53 5.77
N THR A 82 -23.12 9.51 4.45
CA THR A 82 -22.21 10.08 3.46
C THR A 82 -22.08 11.58 3.64
N ALA A 83 -23.19 12.29 3.80
CA ALA A 83 -23.14 13.73 4.02
C ALA A 83 -22.51 14.08 5.39
N ALA A 84 -22.82 13.31 6.43
CA ALA A 84 -22.29 13.55 7.77
C ALA A 84 -20.77 13.34 7.86
N ILE A 85 -20.23 12.26 7.28
CA ILE A 85 -18.78 12.01 7.29
C ILE A 85 -18.00 12.95 6.37
N ALA A 86 -18.64 13.53 5.36
CA ALA A 86 -17.99 14.46 4.43
C ALA A 86 -17.67 15.84 5.06
N GLU A 87 -18.25 16.16 6.23
CA GLU A 87 -17.99 17.39 6.98
C GLU A 87 -16.84 17.23 8.00
N MET A 88 -16.22 16.05 8.06
CA MET A 88 -15.11 15.75 8.97
C MET A 88 -13.72 16.09 8.43
#